data_AF-A0A183TIC4-F1
#
_entry.id   AF-A0A183TIC4-F1
#
_cell.length_a   1.000
_cell.length_b   1.000
_cell.length_c   1.000
_cell.angle_alpha   90.00
_cell.angle_beta   90.00
_cell.angle_gamma   90.00
#
_symmetry.space_group_name_H-M   'P 1'
#
loop_
_entity.id
_entity.type
_entity.pdbx_description
1 polymer ?
#
loop_
_entity_poly.entity_id
_entity_poly.type
_entity_poly.pdbx_seq_one_letter_code
_entity_poly.pdbx_strand_id
1 'polypeptide(L)'
;MSHRREGQSQSTFQVPKLDIPSQEKATAIVENDVYALMLSKAADVHLHLKNAYITEKLDTLLEFMKEMTGPFIGGKSLTIADLELLILQDLVDRAYPNLKHDVKERLTTLRSNVFRDRPALERYYKSRPQTEF
;
A
#
# COMPACT_ATOMS: atom_id res chain seq x y z
N MET A 1 -45.21 -41.43 52.97
CA MET A 1 -45.35 -40.10 52.34
C MET A 1 -44.15 -39.28 52.78
N SER A 2 -42.97 -39.46 52.17
CA SER A 2 -42.45 -38.70 51.01
C SER A 2 -42.61 -37.20 51.15
N HIS A 3 -41.54 -36.50 51.56
CA HIS A 3 -40.98 -35.34 50.86
C HIS A 3 -39.63 -34.93 51.47
N ARG A 4 -38.56 -35.43 50.84
CA ARG A 4 -37.21 -34.87 50.88
C ARG A 4 -37.16 -33.82 49.78
N ARG A 5 -36.89 -32.54 50.10
CA ARG A 5 -36.53 -31.52 49.10
C ARG A 5 -35.13 -31.03 49.40
N GLU A 6 -34.16 -31.64 48.73
CA GLU A 6 -32.82 -31.09 48.55
C GLU A 6 -32.94 -29.95 47.53
N GLY A 7 -32.71 -28.72 47.99
CA GLY A 7 -32.56 -27.56 47.12
C GLY A 7 -31.16 -27.56 46.52
N GLN A 8 -30.99 -28.17 45.35
CA GLN A 8 -29.93 -27.84 44.41
C GLN A 8 -30.57 -27.11 43.23
N SER A 9 -30.39 -25.80 43.15
CA SER A 9 -30.61 -25.05 41.91
C SER A 9 -29.28 -24.47 41.47
N GLN A 10 -28.84 -24.95 40.32
CA GLN A 10 -27.61 -24.61 39.64
C GLN A 10 -27.56 -23.12 39.33
N SER A 11 -26.43 -22.48 39.64
CA SER A 11 -26.09 -21.16 39.09
C SER A 11 -25.79 -21.35 37.59
N THR A 12 -26.69 -20.90 36.73
CA THR A 12 -26.40 -20.74 35.30
C THR A 12 -25.56 -19.50 35.11
N PHE A 13 -24.25 -19.69 34.96
CA PHE A 13 -23.34 -18.65 34.48
C PHE A 13 -23.67 -18.39 32.99
N GLN A 14 -24.37 -17.30 32.68
CA GLN A 14 -24.55 -16.85 31.30
C GLN A 14 -23.30 -16.07 30.88
N VAL A 15 -22.48 -16.69 30.03
CA VAL A 15 -21.42 -15.97 29.31
C VAL A 15 -22.10 -15.07 28.27
N PRO A 16 -21.80 -13.75 28.24
CA PRO A 16 -22.37 -12.86 27.26
C PRO A 16 -21.97 -13.31 25.85
N LYS A 17 -22.95 -13.46 24.95
CA LYS A 17 -22.68 -13.54 23.51
C LYS A 17 -22.06 -12.20 23.12
N LEU A 18 -20.76 -12.19 22.81
CA LEU A 18 -20.19 -11.10 22.04
C LEU A 18 -20.89 -11.08 20.69
N ASP A 19 -21.59 -9.99 20.40
CA ASP A 19 -22.03 -9.66 19.05
C ASP A 19 -20.79 -9.46 18.19
N ILE A 20 -20.33 -10.54 17.56
CA ILE A 20 -19.37 -10.47 16.47
C ILE A 20 -20.13 -9.83 15.30
N PRO A 21 -19.76 -8.64 14.81
CA PRO A 21 -20.40 -8.07 13.64
C PRO A 21 -20.27 -9.08 12.51
N SER A 22 -21.42 -9.56 12.03
CA SER A 22 -21.53 -10.68 11.11
C SER A 22 -20.67 -10.42 9.87
N GLN A 23 -19.95 -11.45 9.43
CA GLN A 23 -19.14 -11.43 8.22
C GLN A 23 -19.90 -10.86 7.02
N GLU A 24 -21.23 -10.99 6.98
CA GLU A 24 -22.13 -10.36 6.01
C GLU A 24 -21.97 -8.85 5.87
N LYS A 25 -21.73 -8.10 6.96
CA LYS A 25 -21.51 -6.64 6.86
C LYS A 25 -20.19 -6.31 6.18
N ALA A 26 -19.14 -7.09 6.43
CA ALA A 26 -17.85 -6.92 5.78
C ALA A 26 -17.93 -7.31 4.29
N THR A 27 -18.63 -8.39 3.95
CA THR A 27 -18.86 -8.81 2.57
C THR A 27 -19.68 -7.77 1.80
N ALA A 28 -20.73 -7.21 2.40
CA ALA A 28 -21.60 -6.22 1.76
C ALA A 28 -20.91 -4.86 1.47
N ILE A 29 -19.95 -4.45 2.31
CA ILE A 29 -19.13 -3.24 2.05
C ILE A 29 -18.19 -3.49 0.87
N VAL A 30 -17.52 -4.65 0.85
CA VAL A 30 -16.61 -5.04 -0.24
C VAL A 30 -17.38 -5.19 -1.56
N GLU A 31 -18.59 -5.75 -1.54
CA GLU A 31 -19.43 -5.89 -2.74
C GLU A 31 -19.89 -4.54 -3.30
N ASN A 32 -20.27 -3.58 -2.45
CA ASN A 32 -20.67 -2.23 -2.89
C ASN A 32 -19.49 -1.46 -3.50
N ASP A 33 -18.28 -1.57 -2.92
CA ASP A 33 -17.09 -0.90 -3.44
C ASP A 33 -16.61 -1.53 -4.76
N VAL A 34 -16.71 -2.85 -4.90
CA VAL A 34 -16.39 -3.57 -6.15
C VAL A 34 -17.37 -3.23 -7.27
N TYR A 35 -18.67 -3.13 -6.97
CA TYR A 35 -19.70 -2.72 -7.94
C TYR A 35 -19.58 -1.23 -8.33
N ALA A 36 -19.25 -0.35 -7.39
CA ALA A 36 -19.07 1.08 -7.64
C ALA A 36 -17.86 1.38 -8.56
N LEU A 37 -16.84 0.51 -8.55
CA LEU A 37 -15.58 0.72 -9.27
C LEU A 37 -15.48 0.02 -10.63
N MET A 38 -16.53 -0.68 -11.09
CA MET A 38 -16.54 -1.39 -12.40
C MET A 38 -15.30 -2.30 -12.61
N LEU A 39 -14.75 -2.87 -11.54
CA LEU A 39 -13.52 -3.67 -11.61
C LEU A 39 -13.86 -5.08 -12.11
N SER A 40 -13.89 -5.24 -13.42
CA SER A 40 -14.29 -6.47 -14.12
C SER A 40 -13.32 -7.65 -13.96
N LYS A 41 -12.13 -7.46 -13.34
CA LYS A 41 -11.12 -8.50 -13.16
C LYS A 41 -10.65 -8.59 -11.71
N ALA A 42 -10.51 -9.81 -11.19
CA ALA A 42 -10.03 -10.08 -9.84
C ALA A 42 -8.64 -9.46 -9.53
N ALA A 43 -7.80 -9.28 -10.56
CA ALA A 43 -6.51 -8.60 -10.45
C ALA A 43 -6.65 -7.13 -10.02
N ASP A 44 -7.69 -6.45 -10.50
CA ASP A 44 -7.94 -5.03 -10.22
C ASP A 44 -8.46 -4.83 -8.79
N VAL A 45 -9.22 -5.80 -8.26
CA VAL A 45 -9.67 -5.83 -6.86
C VAL A 45 -8.49 -6.04 -5.91
N HIS A 46 -7.58 -6.97 -6.23
CA HIS A 46 -6.38 -7.22 -5.40
C HIS A 46 -5.43 -6.01 -5.38
N LEU A 47 -5.31 -5.30 -6.51
CA LEU A 47 -4.56 -4.06 -6.60
C LEU A 47 -5.22 -2.95 -5.77
N HIS A 48 -6.55 -2.82 -5.85
CA HIS A 48 -7.32 -1.85 -5.07
C HIS A 48 -7.19 -2.08 -3.56
N LEU A 49 -7.28 -3.33 -3.10
CA LEU A 49 -7.08 -3.68 -1.69
C LEU A 49 -5.67 -3.38 -1.18
N LYS A 50 -4.67 -3.34 -2.08
CA LYS A 50 -3.29 -2.97 -1.76
C LYS A 50 -3.01 -1.47 -1.85
N ASN A 51 -3.99 -0.65 -2.28
CA ASN A 51 -3.80 0.81 -2.38
C ASN A 51 -3.47 1.45 -1.03
N ALA A 52 -4.10 1.01 0.06
CA ALA A 52 -3.78 1.52 1.39
C ALA A 52 -2.33 1.18 1.79
N TYR A 53 -1.91 -0.06 1.53
CA TYR A 53 -0.56 -0.52 1.83
C TYR A 53 0.51 0.23 1.01
N ILE A 54 0.32 0.38 -0.30
CA ILE A 54 1.29 1.11 -1.13
C ILE A 54 1.33 2.58 -0.74
N THR A 55 0.19 3.21 -0.46
CA THR A 55 0.12 4.60 0.03
C THR A 55 0.93 4.77 1.30
N GLU A 56 0.77 3.89 2.30
CA GLU A 56 1.55 3.93 3.54
C GLU A 56 3.07 3.85 3.31
N LYS A 57 3.52 3.03 2.34
CA LYS A 57 4.94 2.95 1.99
C LYS A 57 5.44 4.19 1.25
N LEU A 58 4.61 4.76 0.39
CA LEU A 58 4.91 6.02 -0.29
C LEU A 58 4.94 7.21 0.68
N ASP A 59 4.10 7.22 1.72
CA ASP A 59 4.14 8.20 2.81
C ASP A 59 5.44 8.08 3.61
N THR A 60 5.84 6.86 3.95
CA THR A 60 7.12 6.60 4.64
C THR A 60 8.31 7.10 3.83
N LEU A 61 8.30 6.83 2.52
CA LEU A 61 9.33 7.32 1.61
C LEU A 61 9.30 8.85 1.50
N LEU A 62 8.12 9.45 1.39
CA LEU A 62 7.95 10.90 1.34
C LEU A 62 8.52 11.57 2.58
N GLU A 63 8.26 11.02 3.77
CA GLU A 63 8.80 11.53 5.02
C GLU A 63 10.34 11.44 5.03
N PHE A 64 10.90 10.30 4.64
CA PHE A 64 12.34 10.16 4.50
C PHE A 64 12.94 11.16 3.49
N MET A 65 12.27 11.41 2.37
CA MET A 65 12.72 12.37 1.36
C MET A 65 12.61 13.84 1.82
N LYS A 66 11.84 14.15 2.88
CA LYS A 66 11.82 15.52 3.46
C LYS A 66 13.11 15.85 4.20
N GLU A 67 13.77 14.83 4.77
CA GLU A 67 15.03 14.96 5.50
C GLU A 67 16.26 15.08 4.57
N MET A 68 16.06 15.00 3.25
CA MET A 68 17.13 15.17 2.28
C MET A 68 17.73 16.59 2.38
N THR A 69 19.03 16.63 2.65
CA THR A 69 19.81 17.89 2.74
C THR A 69 20.47 18.30 1.43
N GLY A 70 20.25 17.54 0.36
CA GLY A 70 20.89 17.74 -0.94
C GLY A 70 20.07 17.19 -2.11
N PRO A 71 20.63 17.23 -3.33
CA PRO A 71 19.94 16.79 -4.54
C PRO A 71 19.71 15.27 -4.62
N PHE A 72 20.40 14.49 -3.78
CA PHE A 72 20.37 13.02 -3.73
C PHE A 72 20.05 12.52 -2.32
N ILE A 73 19.62 11.27 -2.21
CA ILE A 73 19.25 10.60 -0.96
C ILE A 73 20.42 10.61 0.03
N GLY A 74 21.64 10.33 -0.46
CA GLY A 74 22.87 10.39 0.33
C GLY A 74 23.45 11.80 0.52
N GLY A 75 22.68 12.86 0.23
CA GLY A 75 23.11 14.25 0.32
C GLY A 75 23.62 14.80 -1.01
N LYS A 76 24.94 15.04 -1.12
CA LYS A 76 25.53 15.76 -2.28
C LYS A 76 25.98 14.87 -3.43
N SER A 77 26.07 13.57 -3.21
CA SER A 77 26.56 12.61 -4.21
C SER A 77 25.48 11.59 -4.55
N LEU A 78 25.43 11.21 -5.82
CA LEU A 78 24.60 10.10 -6.27
C LEU A 78 25.07 8.79 -5.63
N THR A 79 24.12 8.01 -5.14
CA THR A 79 24.32 6.72 -4.47
C THR A 79 23.43 5.65 -5.10
N ILE A 80 23.62 4.40 -4.66
CA ILE A 80 22.74 3.29 -5.09
C ILE A 80 21.29 3.50 -4.68
N ALA A 81 21.03 4.18 -3.55
CA ALA A 81 19.67 4.46 -3.10
C ALA A 81 18.88 5.31 -4.11
N ASP A 82 19.55 6.26 -4.78
CA ASP A 82 18.92 7.08 -5.83
C ASP A 82 18.51 6.22 -7.03
N LEU A 83 19.33 5.23 -7.39
CA LEU A 83 19.07 4.30 -8.48
C LEU A 83 17.94 3.33 -8.14
N GLU A 84 17.90 2.83 -6.90
CA GLU A 84 16.81 1.98 -6.42
C GLU A 84 15.47 2.71 -6.44
N LEU A 85 15.44 3.99 -6.07
CA LEU A 85 14.23 4.80 -6.11
C LEU A 85 13.75 5.10 -7.54
N LEU A 86 14.65 5.19 -8.52
CA LEU A 86 14.27 5.27 -9.94
C LEU A 86 13.55 4.01 -10.41
N ILE A 87 14.07 2.84 -10.02
CA ILE A 87 13.46 1.55 -10.35
C ILE A 87 12.11 1.43 -9.65
N LEU A 88 12.04 1.77 -8.36
CA LEU A 88 10.80 1.78 -7.60
C LEU A 88 9.74 2.68 -8.26
N GLN A 89 10.13 3.88 -8.71
CA GLN A 89 9.24 4.78 -9.42
C GLN A 89 8.67 4.13 -10.69
N ASP A 90 9.52 3.51 -11.52
CA ASP A 90 9.07 2.82 -12.75
C ASP A 90 8.05 1.70 -12.43
N LEU A 91 8.31 0.91 -11.39
CA LEU A 91 7.44 -0.18 -10.95
C LEU A 91 6.10 0.32 -10.41
N VAL A 92 6.12 1.40 -9.61
CA VAL A 92 4.90 2.00 -9.06
C VAL A 92 4.06 2.65 -10.16
N ASP A 93 4.68 3.38 -11.09
CA ASP A 93 3.96 4.01 -12.21
C ASP A 93 3.32 2.98 -13.13
N ARG A 94 3.97 1.83 -13.32
CA ARG A 94 3.41 0.74 -14.11
C ARG A 94 2.29 -0.01 -13.38
N ALA A 95 2.51 -0.36 -12.11
CA ALA A 95 1.56 -1.14 -11.33
C ALA A 95 0.34 -0.30 -10.90
N TYR A 96 0.52 1.00 -10.66
CA TYR A 96 -0.50 1.92 -10.16
C TYR A 96 -0.54 3.23 -10.99
N PRO A 97 -0.89 3.17 -12.29
CA PRO A 97 -0.80 4.32 -13.19
C PRO A 97 -1.68 5.50 -12.78
N ASN A 98 -2.79 5.23 -12.09
CA ASN A 98 -3.74 6.25 -11.64
C ASN A 98 -3.51 6.72 -10.19
N LEU A 99 -2.50 6.17 -9.49
CA LEU A 99 -2.21 6.56 -8.11
C LEU A 99 -1.64 7.97 -8.10
N LYS A 100 -2.35 8.86 -7.39
CA LYS A 100 -1.92 10.23 -7.11
C LYS A 100 -1.27 10.25 -5.73
N HIS A 101 -0.02 10.69 -5.66
CA HIS A 101 0.74 10.77 -4.42
C HIS A 101 1.85 11.81 -4.53
N ASP A 102 2.07 12.61 -3.49
CA ASP A 102 3.03 13.73 -3.51
C ASP A 102 4.48 13.28 -3.72
N VAL A 103 4.80 12.06 -3.26
CA VAL A 103 6.12 11.44 -3.47
C VAL A 103 6.52 11.36 -4.95
N LYS A 104 5.55 11.28 -5.88
CA LYS A 104 5.83 11.17 -7.32
C LYS A 104 6.54 12.42 -7.86
N GLU A 105 6.20 13.60 -7.35
CA GLU A 105 6.87 14.85 -7.72
C GLU A 105 8.33 14.87 -7.23
N ARG A 106 8.56 14.43 -5.98
CA ARG A 106 9.90 14.32 -5.42
C ARG A 106 10.76 13.30 -6.18
N LEU A 107 10.20 12.14 -6.53
CA LEU A 107 10.88 11.13 -7.33
C LEU A 107 11.20 11.64 -8.74
N THR A 108 10.32 12.43 -9.35
CA THR A 108 10.58 13.10 -10.64
C THR A 108 11.72 14.10 -10.54
N THR A 109 11.78 14.87 -9.45
CA THR A 109 12.88 15.79 -9.17
C THR A 109 14.20 15.04 -8.97
N LEU A 110 14.19 13.96 -8.18
CA LEU A 110 15.35 13.09 -7.98
C LEU A 110 15.84 12.51 -9.31
N ARG A 111 14.93 12.00 -10.15
CA ARG A 111 15.25 11.49 -11.48
C ARG A 111 15.94 12.52 -12.36
N SER A 112 15.43 13.75 -12.34
CA SER A 112 16.03 14.86 -13.08
C SER A 112 17.44 15.18 -12.58
N ASN A 113 17.67 15.16 -11.26
CA ASN A 113 19.00 15.33 -10.68
C ASN A 113 19.96 14.21 -11.09
N VAL A 114 19.51 12.95 -11.03
CA VAL A 114 20.30 11.79 -11.44
C VAL A 114 20.68 11.86 -12.91
N PHE A 115 19.74 12.17 -13.80
CA PHE A 115 20.04 12.27 -15.24
C PHE A 115 20.95 13.45 -15.58
N ARG A 116 20.84 14.57 -14.84
CA ARG A 116 21.77 15.69 -14.98
C ARG A 116 23.19 15.32 -14.55
N ASP A 117 23.36 14.60 -13.43
CA ASP A 117 24.68 14.14 -12.95
C ASP A 117 25.25 12.98 -13.78
N ARG A 118 24.38 12.12 -14.32
CA ARG A 118 24.75 10.96 -15.15
C ARG A 118 23.94 10.90 -16.45
N PRO A 119 24.26 11.74 -17.46
CA PRO A 119 23.54 11.75 -18.74
C PRO A 119 23.61 10.42 -19.52
N ALA A 120 24.65 9.60 -19.27
CA ALA A 120 24.75 8.26 -19.84
C ALA A 120 23.63 7.34 -19.34
N LEU A 121 23.20 7.49 -18.09
CA LEU A 121 22.10 6.73 -17.51
C LEU A 121 20.77 7.13 -18.15
N GLU A 122 20.57 8.42 -18.42
CA GLU A 122 19.38 8.88 -19.16
C GLU A 122 19.30 8.24 -20.56
N ARG A 123 20.44 8.20 -21.28
CA ARG A 123 20.50 7.52 -22.59
C ARG A 123 20.16 6.04 -22.47
N TYR A 124 20.68 5.36 -21.45
CA TYR A 124 20.34 3.97 -21.18
C TYR A 124 18.83 3.80 -20.90
N TYR A 125 18.22 4.63 -20.07
CA TYR A 125 16.78 4.57 -19.79
C TYR A 125 15.92 4.77 -21.05
N LYS A 126 16.38 5.58 -22.02
CA LYS A 126 15.70 5.80 -23.30
C LYS A 126 15.86 4.62 -24.27
N SER A 127 16.98 3.89 -24.21
CA SER A 127 17.27 2.79 -25.14
C SER A 127 17.03 1.39 -24.56
N ARG A 128 16.81 1.26 -23.25
CA ARG A 128 16.62 -0.05 -22.61
C ARG A 128 15.39 -0.77 -23.18
N PRO A 129 15.45 -2.10 -23.35
CA PRO A 129 14.30 -2.89 -23.76
C PRO A 129 13.11 -2.67 -22.82
N GLN A 130 11.90 -2.60 -23.37
CA GLN A 130 10.68 -2.60 -22.57
C GLN A 130 10.39 -4.04 -22.15
N THR A 131 10.56 -4.33 -20.86
CA THR A 131 10.17 -5.58 -20.22
C THR A 131 8.72 -5.52 -19.78
N GLU A 132 8.09 -6.66 -19.50
CA GLU A 132 6.71 -6.73 -18.96
C GLU A 132 6.63 -6.44 -17.46
N PHE A 133 7.73 -6.64 -16.73
CA PHE A 133 7.91 -6.19 -15.35
C PHE A 133 8.61 -4.83 -15.33
#